data_AF-A0AAN8Q3P5-F1
#
_entry.id   AF-A0AAN8Q3P5-F1
#
_cell.length_a   1.000
_cell.length_b   1.000
_cell.length_c   1.000
_cell.angle_alpha   90.00
_cell.angle_beta   90.00
_cell.angle_gamma   90.00
#
_symmetry.space_group_name_H-M   'P 1'
#
loop_
_entity.id
_entity.type
_entity.pdbx_description
1 polymer ?
#
loop_
_entity_poly.entity_id
_entity_poly.type
_entity_poly.pdbx_seq_one_letter_code
_entity_poly.pdbx_strand_id
1 'polypeptide(L)'
;MKNFEEKCIEKFQSSKSPAPILDEPVDEPAVVVEPAAVPSETTHLSVPAPQISPLKTRKLTKCGQCKILRKTSQNLRKTILELKRQKVINHKLSATKRYAISRLHQKVKRKEQQIKNLQTSDLALDLKSTKQELGSLQRKHQRAKRYHRSCKKKLFSPGPSSYESELAELQAEVCYLQSEVCYLQSENLELEATVREMQEDTVVTKTDKKTYSPQTRMMVFDAITSQTPTAQIPRVIKNISSRCGVTLKDIPTRWTVEAMARELGTISDLQTAELLIKHEHSTIGFDATTQDGCHVNEIHFNTISGILSAAVDELPGGTAVDCI
;
A
#
# COMPACT_ATOMS: atom_id res chain seq x y z
N MET A 1 -0.27 -10.36 16.52
CA MET A 1 -1.36 -9.93 15.61
C MET A 1 -1.82 -8.53 15.97
N LYS A 2 -2.30 -8.27 17.21
CA LYS A 2 -2.83 -6.94 17.63
C LYS A 2 -1.97 -5.72 17.27
N ASN A 3 -0.68 -5.69 17.61
CA ASN A 3 0.16 -4.50 17.37
C ASN A 3 0.43 -4.12 15.90
N PHE A 4 0.30 -5.05 14.93
CA PHE A 4 0.51 -4.74 13.52
C PHE A 4 -0.82 -4.42 12.82
N GLU A 5 -1.87 -5.20 13.12
CA GLU A 5 -3.21 -4.93 12.63
C GLU A 5 -3.77 -3.62 13.19
N GLU A 6 -3.59 -3.33 14.50
CA GLU A 6 -4.01 -2.06 15.10
C GLU A 6 -3.24 -0.88 14.50
N LYS A 7 -1.92 -0.99 14.30
CA LYS A 7 -1.12 0.07 13.64
C LYS A 7 -1.52 0.27 12.17
N CYS A 8 -1.82 -0.80 11.44
CA CYS A 8 -2.28 -0.69 10.05
C CYS A 8 -3.70 -0.10 9.96
N ILE A 9 -4.62 -0.47 10.85
CA ILE A 9 -6.00 0.04 10.88
C ILE A 9 -6.03 1.50 11.34
N GLU A 10 -5.25 1.89 12.36
CA GLU A 10 -5.14 3.30 12.81
C GLU A 10 -4.51 4.21 11.74
N LYS A 11 -3.44 3.76 11.04
CA LYS A 11 -2.87 4.52 9.91
C LYS A 11 -3.84 4.59 8.72
N PHE A 12 -4.71 3.59 8.49
CA PHE A 12 -5.70 3.60 7.40
C PHE A 12 -6.88 4.54 7.66
N GLN A 13 -7.27 4.76 8.92
CA GLN A 13 -8.28 5.74 9.30
C GLN A 13 -7.73 7.18 9.39
N SER A 14 -6.41 7.33 9.56
CA SER A 14 -5.70 8.62 9.69
C SER A 14 -5.14 9.17 8.36
N SER A 15 -4.88 8.32 7.35
CA SER A 15 -4.21 8.75 6.12
C SER A 15 -5.17 9.34 5.08
N LYS A 16 -5.15 10.68 4.98
CA LYS A 16 -5.52 11.40 3.76
C LYS A 16 -4.63 10.93 2.59
N SER A 17 -5.26 10.35 1.58
CA SER A 17 -4.86 10.15 0.16
C SER A 17 -3.39 10.38 -0.26
N PRO A 18 -2.74 9.40 -0.94
CA PRO A 18 -1.37 9.55 -1.44
C PRO A 18 -1.26 10.32 -2.77
N ALA A 19 -0.06 10.87 -3.00
CA ALA A 19 0.39 11.64 -4.17
C ALA A 19 0.51 10.78 -5.46
N PRO A 20 0.54 11.38 -6.66
CA PRO A 20 0.63 10.69 -7.93
C PRO A 20 2.11 10.52 -8.34
N ILE A 21 2.41 9.39 -8.96
CA ILE A 21 3.68 9.10 -9.63
C ILE A 21 3.79 10.03 -10.86
N LEU A 22 4.94 10.66 -11.04
CA LEU A 22 5.29 11.45 -12.23
C LEU A 22 5.89 10.49 -13.27
N ASP A 23 5.30 10.45 -14.45
CA ASP A 23 5.89 9.83 -15.64
C ASP A 23 6.86 10.82 -16.30
N GLU A 24 8.07 10.37 -16.62
CA GLU A 24 8.99 11.06 -17.53
C GLU A 24 8.67 10.72 -19.00
N PRO A 25 8.87 11.65 -19.94
CA PRO A 25 8.64 11.41 -21.37
C PRO A 25 9.82 10.65 -21.98
N VAL A 26 9.53 9.54 -22.66
CA VAL A 26 10.50 8.86 -23.53
C VAL A 26 10.21 9.26 -24.97
N ASP A 27 11.23 9.78 -25.64
CA ASP A 27 11.22 10.17 -27.05
C ASP A 27 10.96 8.97 -27.98
N GLU A 28 10.00 9.16 -28.90
CA GLU A 28 9.73 8.27 -30.02
C GLU A 28 10.78 8.46 -31.14
N PRO A 29 11.27 7.37 -31.74
CA PRO A 29 11.68 7.40 -33.14
C PRO A 29 10.67 6.67 -34.04
N ALA A 30 10.37 7.34 -35.15
CA ALA A 30 9.52 6.86 -36.24
C ALA A 30 10.14 5.65 -36.95
N VAL A 31 9.36 4.57 -37.15
CA VAL A 31 9.66 3.52 -38.14
C VAL A 31 8.37 2.98 -38.76
N VAL A 32 8.20 3.34 -40.04
CA VAL A 32 7.83 2.53 -41.22
C VAL A 32 6.57 1.63 -41.19
N VAL A 33 5.69 1.98 -42.12
CA VAL A 33 4.50 1.31 -42.64
C VAL A 33 4.87 0.08 -43.47
N GLU A 34 4.21 -1.08 -43.27
CA GLU A 34 3.43 -1.79 -44.30
C GLU A 34 2.66 -3.03 -43.75
N PRO A 35 1.54 -3.45 -44.39
CA PRO A 35 0.57 -4.38 -43.81
C PRO A 35 0.62 -5.79 -44.42
N ALA A 36 0.23 -6.80 -43.63
CA ALA A 36 -0.23 -8.08 -44.16
C ALA A 36 -1.40 -8.59 -43.31
N ALA A 37 -2.56 -8.68 -43.96
CA ALA A 37 -3.79 -9.21 -43.42
C ALA A 37 -3.80 -10.75 -43.50
N VAL A 38 -4.25 -11.41 -42.43
CA VAL A 38 -4.80 -12.78 -42.47
C VAL A 38 -6.00 -12.82 -41.52
N PRO A 39 -7.16 -13.35 -41.94
CA PRO A 39 -8.40 -13.28 -41.18
C PRO A 39 -8.46 -14.39 -40.11
N SER A 40 -8.82 -14.02 -38.88
CA SER A 40 -9.18 -14.96 -37.82
C SER A 40 -10.64 -15.37 -37.96
N GLU A 41 -10.87 -16.66 -38.14
CA GLU A 41 -12.19 -17.28 -38.10
C GLU A 41 -12.76 -17.21 -36.67
N THR A 42 -13.81 -16.40 -36.49
CA THR A 42 -14.63 -16.38 -35.29
C THR A 42 -15.65 -17.52 -35.30
N THR A 43 -15.34 -18.60 -34.58
CA THR A 43 -16.30 -19.66 -34.23
C THR A 43 -17.27 -19.15 -33.17
N HIS A 44 -18.47 -18.76 -33.60
CA HIS A 44 -19.58 -18.42 -32.71
C HIS A 44 -20.15 -19.70 -32.05
N LEU A 45 -19.90 -19.89 -30.76
CA LEU A 45 -20.65 -20.82 -29.92
C LEU A 45 -22.05 -20.25 -29.65
N SER A 46 -23.06 -20.80 -30.33
CA SER A 46 -24.48 -20.50 -30.14
C SER A 46 -25.00 -21.11 -28.84
N VAL A 47 -25.26 -20.27 -27.84
CA VAL A 47 -26.01 -20.63 -26.62
C VAL A 47 -27.50 -20.69 -26.97
N PRO A 48 -28.22 -21.81 -26.73
CA PRO A 48 -29.66 -21.87 -26.98
C PRO A 48 -30.43 -21.01 -25.98
N ALA A 49 -31.27 -20.11 -26.51
CA ALA A 49 -32.14 -19.25 -25.71
C ALA A 49 -33.24 -20.06 -24.99
N PRO A 50 -33.57 -19.74 -23.72
CA PRO A 50 -34.66 -20.39 -23.00
C PRO A 50 -36.01 -20.04 -23.65
N GLN A 51 -36.76 -21.06 -24.06
CA GLN A 51 -38.10 -20.89 -24.61
C GLN A 51 -39.08 -20.48 -23.51
N ILE A 52 -39.41 -19.18 -23.47
CA ILE A 52 -40.48 -18.64 -22.63
C ILE A 52 -41.82 -18.99 -23.30
N SER A 53 -42.64 -19.79 -22.61
CA SER A 53 -43.97 -20.17 -23.07
C SER A 53 -44.91 -18.96 -23.14
N PRO A 54 -45.75 -18.84 -24.19
CA PRO A 54 -46.63 -17.70 -24.37
C PRO A 54 -47.78 -17.77 -23.37
N LEU A 55 -47.71 -16.95 -22.33
CA LEU A 55 -48.84 -16.65 -21.44
C LEU A 55 -49.98 -16.07 -22.28
N LYS A 56 -50.93 -16.92 -22.65
CA LYS A 56 -52.20 -16.55 -23.30
C LYS A 56 -52.92 -15.54 -22.40
N THR A 57 -52.89 -14.27 -22.81
CA THR A 57 -53.68 -13.21 -22.19
C THR A 57 -55.16 -13.45 -22.50
N ARG A 58 -55.87 -14.06 -21.53
CA ARG A 58 -57.34 -14.13 -21.56
C ARG A 58 -57.89 -12.69 -21.64
N LYS A 59 -58.73 -12.43 -22.65
CA LYS A 59 -59.47 -11.18 -22.80
C LYS A 59 -60.41 -11.01 -21.59
N LEU A 60 -59.94 -10.26 -20.59
CA LEU A 60 -60.75 -9.86 -19.44
C LEU A 60 -61.89 -8.95 -19.91
N THR A 61 -63.12 -9.42 -19.71
CA THR A 61 -64.36 -8.65 -19.89
C THR A 61 -64.39 -7.44 -18.94
N LYS A 62 -65.10 -6.39 -19.35
CA LYS A 62 -65.10 -5.03 -18.75
C LYS A 62 -65.60 -5.02 -17.30
N CYS A 63 -64.74 -5.30 -16.32
CA CYS A 63 -65.05 -5.13 -14.90
C CYS A 63 -64.93 -3.66 -14.47
N GLY A 64 -65.89 -3.15 -13.69
CA GLY A 64 -65.87 -1.78 -13.15
C GLY A 64 -64.66 -1.48 -12.26
N GLN A 65 -64.14 -2.48 -11.54
CA GLN A 65 -62.90 -2.38 -10.76
C GLN A 65 -61.66 -2.19 -11.65
N CYS A 66 -61.72 -2.59 -12.93
CA CYS A 66 -60.66 -2.31 -13.89
C CYS A 66 -60.50 -0.81 -14.18
N LYS A 67 -61.52 0.04 -13.98
CA LYS A 67 -61.36 1.50 -14.14
C LYS A 67 -60.47 2.10 -13.06
N ILE A 68 -60.69 1.70 -11.80
CA ILE A 68 -59.88 2.13 -10.66
C ILE A 68 -58.46 1.59 -10.81
N LEU A 69 -58.31 0.30 -11.08
CA LEU A 69 -57.00 -0.33 -11.32
C LEU A 69 -56.25 0.26 -12.51
N ARG A 70 -56.94 0.64 -13.59
CA ARG A 70 -56.33 1.33 -14.74
C ARG A 70 -55.87 2.73 -14.37
N LYS A 71 -56.65 3.48 -13.59
CA LYS A 71 -56.28 4.82 -13.11
C LYS A 71 -55.11 4.76 -12.13
N THR A 72 -55.09 3.82 -11.19
CA THR A 72 -53.96 3.61 -10.28
C THR A 72 -52.71 3.16 -11.04
N SER A 73 -52.84 2.24 -12.00
CA SER A 73 -51.72 1.83 -12.87
C SER A 73 -51.18 3.01 -13.70
N GLN A 74 -52.05 3.87 -14.23
CA GLN A 74 -51.63 5.08 -14.94
C GLN A 74 -50.93 6.08 -14.02
N ASN A 75 -51.44 6.30 -12.81
CA ASN A 75 -50.79 7.16 -11.82
C ASN A 75 -49.43 6.61 -11.40
N LEU A 76 -49.33 5.31 -11.12
CA LEU A 76 -48.07 4.66 -10.78
C LEU A 76 -47.04 4.78 -11.92
N ARG A 77 -47.47 4.61 -13.18
CA ARG A 77 -46.61 4.83 -14.35
C ARG A 77 -46.09 6.27 -14.42
N LYS A 78 -46.93 7.26 -14.14
CA LYS A 78 -46.52 8.67 -14.07
C LYS A 78 -45.52 8.90 -12.93
N THR A 79 -45.78 8.37 -11.74
CA THR A 79 -44.84 8.48 -10.60
C THR A 79 -43.49 7.80 -10.88
N ILE A 80 -43.49 6.62 -11.51
CA ILE A 80 -42.26 5.93 -11.91
C ILE A 80 -41.48 6.76 -12.93
N LEU A 81 -42.15 7.35 -13.92
CA LEU A 81 -41.49 8.24 -14.90
C LEU A 81 -40.87 9.46 -14.23
N GLU A 82 -41.58 10.07 -13.28
CA GLU A 82 -41.07 11.24 -12.55
C GLU A 82 -39.88 10.90 -11.66
N LEU A 83 -39.94 9.77 -10.94
CA LEU A 83 -38.81 9.27 -10.16
C LEU A 83 -37.59 8.95 -11.04
N LYS A 84 -37.79 8.41 -12.24
CA LYS A 84 -36.72 8.18 -13.21
C LYS A 84 -36.08 9.51 -13.66
N ARG A 85 -36.89 10.54 -13.96
CA ARG A 85 -36.39 11.89 -14.29
C ARG A 85 -35.60 12.50 -13.15
N GLN A 86 -36.13 12.44 -11.92
CA GLN A 86 -35.45 12.96 -10.74
C GLN A 86 -34.10 12.25 -10.49
N LYS A 87 -34.04 10.92 -10.68
CA LYS A 87 -32.77 10.17 -10.59
C LYS A 87 -31.74 10.64 -11.61
N VAL A 88 -32.15 10.93 -12.85
CA VAL A 88 -31.25 11.44 -13.89
C VAL A 88 -30.73 12.84 -13.52
N ILE A 89 -31.59 13.74 -13.02
CA ILE A 89 -31.20 15.08 -12.57
C ILE A 89 -30.22 14.99 -11.40
N ASN A 90 -30.52 14.18 -10.38
CA ASN A 90 -29.65 13.98 -9.23
C ASN A 90 -28.30 13.37 -9.64
N HIS A 91 -28.28 12.45 -10.60
CA HIS A 91 -27.04 11.89 -11.14
C HIS A 91 -26.20 12.94 -11.89
N LYS A 92 -26.83 13.83 -12.66
CA LYS A 92 -26.14 14.96 -13.32
C LYS A 92 -25.57 15.94 -12.28
N LEU A 93 -26.35 16.29 -11.25
CA LEU A 93 -25.89 17.16 -10.16
C LEU A 93 -24.77 16.53 -9.33
N SER A 94 -24.80 15.22 -9.09
CA SER A 94 -23.72 14.53 -8.38
C SER A 94 -22.45 14.45 -9.24
N ALA A 95 -22.58 14.28 -10.56
CA ALA A 95 -21.45 14.32 -11.48
C ALA A 95 -20.77 15.70 -11.51
N THR A 96 -21.55 16.78 -11.59
CA THR A 96 -20.99 18.15 -11.57
C THR A 96 -20.33 18.49 -10.24
N LYS A 97 -20.94 18.10 -9.11
CA LYS A 97 -20.32 18.25 -7.78
C LYS A 97 -19.01 17.45 -7.66
N ARG A 98 -18.98 16.20 -8.13
CA ARG A 98 -17.76 15.37 -8.15
C ARG A 98 -16.65 16.03 -8.96
N TYR A 99 -16.97 16.60 -10.12
CA TYR A 99 -16.01 17.33 -10.95
C TYR A 99 -15.48 18.59 -10.25
N ALA A 100 -16.35 19.40 -9.63
CA ALA A 100 -15.94 20.59 -8.89
C ALA A 100 -15.01 20.26 -7.71
N ILE A 101 -15.32 19.21 -6.94
CA ILE A 101 -14.50 18.72 -5.83
C ILE A 101 -13.14 18.24 -6.34
N SER A 102 -13.11 17.45 -7.42
CA SER A 102 -11.86 16.98 -8.04
C SER A 102 -10.95 18.14 -8.46
N ARG A 103 -11.53 19.19 -9.07
CA ARG A 103 -10.80 20.41 -9.46
C ARG A 103 -10.25 21.17 -8.24
N LEU A 104 -10.99 21.24 -7.13
CA LEU A 104 -10.53 21.85 -5.89
C LEU A 104 -9.38 21.04 -5.25
N HIS A 105 -9.51 19.71 -5.17
CA HIS A 105 -8.44 18.84 -4.68
C HIS A 105 -7.15 19.02 -5.51
N GLN A 106 -7.27 19.13 -6.83
CA GLN A 106 -6.12 19.38 -7.69
C GLN A 106 -5.47 20.75 -7.42
N LYS A 107 -6.26 21.81 -7.16
CA LYS A 107 -5.73 23.13 -6.77
C LYS A 107 -4.99 23.08 -5.44
N VAL A 108 -5.55 22.42 -4.42
CA VAL A 108 -4.92 22.24 -3.11
C VAL A 108 -3.59 21.52 -3.26
N LYS A 109 -3.58 20.39 -3.98
CA LYS A 109 -2.39 19.58 -4.24
C LYS A 109 -1.27 20.37 -4.93
N ARG A 110 -1.61 21.21 -5.93
CA ARG A 110 -0.63 22.10 -6.57
C ARG A 110 -0.05 23.13 -5.60
N LYS A 111 -0.86 23.66 -4.69
CA LYS A 111 -0.42 24.64 -3.68
C LYS A 111 0.45 24.00 -2.60
N GLU A 112 0.10 22.80 -2.13
CA GLU A 112 0.94 22.02 -1.21
C GLU A 112 2.30 21.70 -1.84
N GLN A 113 2.33 21.32 -3.12
CA GLN A 113 3.59 21.09 -3.83
C GLN A 113 4.42 22.37 -3.96
N GLN A 114 3.79 23.53 -4.23
CA GLN A 114 4.50 24.82 -4.23
C GLN A 114 5.10 25.14 -2.86
N ILE A 115 4.38 24.88 -1.77
CA ILE A 115 4.90 25.08 -0.41
C ILE A 115 6.10 24.16 -0.15
N LYS A 116 5.99 22.87 -0.50
CA LYS A 116 7.11 21.93 -0.37
C LYS A 116 8.33 22.39 -1.15
N ASN A 117 8.15 22.77 -2.42
CA ASN A 117 9.23 23.25 -3.27
C ASN A 117 9.90 24.52 -2.70
N LEU A 118 9.13 25.42 -2.08
CA LEU A 118 9.69 26.60 -1.40
C LEU A 118 10.47 26.23 -0.14
N GLN A 119 9.99 25.24 0.64
CA GLN A 119 10.68 24.75 1.84
C GLN A 119 11.97 24.00 1.51
N THR A 120 12.02 23.31 0.37
CA THR A 120 13.20 22.60 -0.13
C THR A 120 14.06 23.45 -1.06
N SER A 121 13.66 24.71 -1.33
CA SER A 121 14.44 25.59 -2.20
C SER A 121 15.81 25.83 -1.58
N ASP A 122 16.83 25.96 -2.43
CA ASP A 122 18.21 26.24 -2.01
C ASP A 122 18.26 27.46 -1.08
N LEU A 123 17.41 28.46 -1.34
CA LEU A 123 17.30 29.65 -0.50
C LEU A 123 16.86 29.34 0.94
N ALA A 124 15.97 28.35 1.15
CA ALA A 124 15.52 27.96 2.49
C ALA A 124 16.59 27.16 3.24
N LEU A 125 17.34 26.32 2.51
CA LEU A 125 18.50 25.60 3.06
C LEU A 125 19.64 26.57 3.41
N ASP A 126 19.92 27.54 2.53
CA ASP A 126 20.89 28.62 2.75
C ASP A 126 20.50 29.49 3.94
N LEU A 127 19.22 29.83 4.09
CA LEU A 127 18.72 30.58 5.24
C LEU A 127 18.89 29.79 6.55
N LYS A 128 18.70 28.47 6.52
CA LYS A 128 18.95 27.59 7.67
C LYS A 128 20.44 27.52 8.01
N SER A 129 21.30 27.35 7.01
CA SER A 129 22.76 27.32 7.16
C SER A 129 23.30 28.64 7.70
N THR A 130 22.93 29.77 7.09
CA THR A 130 23.35 31.11 7.52
C THR A 130 22.88 31.44 8.94
N LYS A 131 21.68 31.00 9.36
CA LYS A 131 21.24 31.13 10.77
C LYS A 131 22.13 30.34 11.72
N GLN A 132 22.51 29.11 11.37
CA GLN A 132 23.43 28.30 12.18
C GLN A 132 24.82 28.96 12.27
N GLU A 133 25.35 29.43 11.13
CA GLU A 133 26.63 30.13 11.07
C GLU A 133 26.60 31.41 11.91
N LEU A 134 25.55 32.22 11.82
CA LEU A 134 25.38 33.45 12.58
C LEU A 134 25.32 33.18 14.08
N GLY A 135 24.62 32.12 14.50
CA GLY A 135 24.65 31.64 15.88
C GLY A 135 26.03 31.18 16.35
N SER A 136 26.82 30.53 15.47
CA SER A 136 28.20 30.16 15.77
C SER A 136 29.14 31.37 15.91
N LEU A 137 28.98 32.38 15.04
CA LEU A 137 29.77 33.61 15.08
C LEU A 137 29.43 34.47 16.30
N GLN A 138 28.15 34.57 16.67
CA GLN A 138 27.72 35.26 17.89
C GLN A 138 28.37 34.64 19.14
N ARG A 139 28.44 33.30 19.20
CA ARG A 139 29.15 32.59 20.28
C ARG A 139 30.63 32.92 20.31
N LYS A 140 31.32 32.86 19.16
CA LYS A 140 32.75 33.23 19.05
C LYS A 140 32.99 34.68 19.46
N HIS A 141 32.13 35.60 19.03
CA HIS A 141 32.22 37.02 19.38
C HIS A 141 32.03 37.25 20.89
N GLN A 142 31.04 36.61 21.52
CA GLN A 142 30.87 36.67 22.98
C GLN A 142 32.09 36.13 23.72
N ARG A 143 32.65 34.99 23.30
CA ARG A 143 33.87 34.42 23.89
C ARG A 143 35.06 35.39 23.76
N ALA A 144 35.28 35.96 22.57
CA ALA A 144 36.34 36.94 22.34
C ALA A 144 36.17 38.22 23.19
N LYS A 145 34.93 38.73 23.30
CA LYS A 145 34.61 39.92 24.12
C LYS A 145 34.89 39.67 25.60
N ARG A 146 34.62 38.46 26.11
CA ARG A 146 34.96 38.06 27.49
C ARG A 146 36.45 37.92 27.69
N TYR A 147 37.15 37.25 26.78
CA TYR A 147 38.61 37.15 26.80
C TYR A 147 39.26 38.53 26.87
N HIS A 148 38.82 39.47 26.03
CA HIS A 148 39.32 40.83 26.04
C HIS A 148 39.06 41.56 27.37
N ARG A 149 37.88 41.36 27.99
CA ARG A 149 37.57 41.92 29.32
C ARG A 149 38.48 41.35 30.40
N SER A 150 38.73 40.04 30.39
CA SER A 150 39.62 39.38 31.35
C SER A 150 41.07 39.85 31.20
N CYS A 151 41.59 39.90 29.97
CA CYS A 151 42.95 40.42 29.71
C CYS A 151 43.10 41.90 30.11
N LYS A 152 42.10 42.75 29.82
CA LYS A 152 42.14 44.18 30.18
C LYS A 152 42.16 44.39 31.70
N LYS A 153 41.44 43.57 32.47
CA LYS A 153 41.45 43.63 33.94
C LYS A 153 42.81 43.19 34.53
N LYS A 154 43.41 42.11 34.00
CA LYS A 154 44.74 41.62 34.43
C LYS A 154 45.85 42.65 34.23
N LEU A 155 45.72 43.53 33.23
CA LEU A 155 46.68 44.61 32.95
C LEU A 155 46.52 45.84 33.85
N PHE A 156 45.43 45.98 34.62
CA PHE A 156 45.08 47.24 35.32
C PHE A 156 44.77 47.12 36.82
N SER A 157 44.86 45.94 37.46
CA SER A 157 44.61 45.83 38.92
C SER A 157 45.89 45.56 39.73
N PRO A 158 46.43 46.56 40.45
CA PRO A 158 47.37 46.34 41.53
C PRO A 158 46.60 46.30 42.86
N GLY A 159 46.50 45.12 43.50
CA GLY A 159 46.18 45.03 44.93
C GLY A 159 45.15 43.95 45.36
N PRO A 160 45.15 43.57 46.66
CA PRO A 160 44.53 42.35 47.19
C PRO A 160 43.00 42.36 47.35
N SER A 161 42.26 43.24 46.65
CA SER A 161 40.78 43.10 46.49
C SER A 161 40.40 42.05 45.43
N SER A 162 41.32 41.14 45.13
CA SER A 162 41.38 40.27 43.95
C SER A 162 40.39 39.11 44.00
N TYR A 163 40.09 38.58 45.19
CA TYR A 163 39.38 37.31 45.33
C TYR A 163 37.88 37.42 45.05
N GLU A 164 37.22 38.50 45.47
CA GLU A 164 35.79 38.70 45.20
C GLU A 164 35.51 38.94 43.70
N SER A 165 36.42 39.64 43.02
CA SER A 165 36.31 39.85 41.57
C SER A 165 36.52 38.56 40.79
N GLU A 166 37.48 37.74 41.22
CA GLU A 166 37.74 36.42 40.63
C GLU A 166 36.59 35.43 40.89
N LEU A 167 36.01 35.44 42.10
CA LEU A 167 34.82 34.68 42.45
C LEU A 167 33.62 35.07 41.58
N ALA A 168 33.38 36.37 41.38
CA ALA A 168 32.30 36.86 40.52
C ALA A 168 32.51 36.46 39.04
N GLU A 169 33.75 36.42 38.57
CA GLU A 169 34.09 35.96 37.21
C GLU A 169 33.90 34.45 37.05
N LEU A 170 34.38 33.65 38.00
CA LEU A 170 34.12 32.20 38.01
C LEU A 170 32.62 31.92 38.04
N GLN A 171 31.87 32.64 38.86
CA GLN A 171 30.42 32.45 38.98
C GLN A 171 29.70 32.80 37.67
N ALA A 172 30.11 33.86 36.98
CA ALA A 172 29.58 34.19 35.65
C ALA A 172 29.92 33.13 34.59
N GLU A 173 31.12 32.56 34.65
CA GLU A 173 31.54 31.49 33.74
C GLU A 173 30.79 30.18 34.01
N VAL A 174 30.58 29.82 35.27
CA VAL A 174 29.75 28.67 35.68
C VAL A 174 28.32 28.84 35.17
N CYS A 175 27.70 30.01 35.34
CA CYS A 175 26.36 30.26 34.81
C CYS A 175 26.30 30.14 33.27
N TYR A 176 27.33 30.59 32.55
CA TYR A 176 27.39 30.44 31.11
C TYR A 176 27.55 28.98 30.69
N LEU A 177 28.48 28.23 31.30
CA LEU A 177 28.67 26.82 31.02
C LEU A 177 27.39 26.03 31.32
N GLN A 178 26.68 26.35 32.41
CA GLN A 178 25.37 25.77 32.71
C GLN A 178 24.33 26.07 31.61
N SER A 179 24.30 27.31 31.10
CA SER A 179 23.39 27.66 29.99
C SER A 179 23.72 26.89 28.70
N GLU A 180 25.01 26.70 28.38
CA GLU A 180 25.44 25.99 27.18
C GLU A 180 25.14 24.49 27.31
N VAL A 181 25.35 23.89 28.48
CA VAL A 181 24.98 22.51 28.77
C VAL A 181 23.48 22.30 28.60
N CYS A 182 22.65 23.20 29.13
CA CYS A 182 21.19 23.13 28.98
C CYS A 182 20.76 23.19 27.50
N TYR A 183 21.38 24.06 26.70
CA TYR A 183 21.12 24.15 25.27
C TYR A 183 21.51 22.87 24.53
N LEU A 184 22.73 22.36 24.74
CA LEU A 184 23.21 21.14 24.11
C LEU A 184 22.37 19.91 24.49
N GLN A 185 21.86 19.86 25.73
CA GLN A 185 20.93 18.82 26.16
C GLN A 185 19.59 18.90 25.41
N SER A 186 19.06 20.12 25.19
CA SER A 186 17.85 20.32 24.38
C SER A 186 18.06 19.88 22.93
N GLU A 187 19.19 20.23 22.31
CA GLU A 187 19.52 19.85 20.94
C GLU A 187 19.68 18.32 20.81
N ASN A 188 20.33 17.66 21.77
CA ASN A 188 20.41 16.20 21.80
C ASN A 188 19.03 15.54 21.90
N LEU A 189 18.12 16.08 22.72
CA LEU A 189 16.75 15.56 22.83
C LEU A 189 15.98 15.67 21.50
N GLU A 190 16.13 16.79 20.78
CA GLU A 190 15.52 16.97 19.45
C GLU A 190 16.09 16.00 18.40
N LEU A 191 17.42 15.81 18.42
CA LEU A 191 18.10 14.85 17.54
C LEU A 191 17.67 13.40 17.85
N GLU A 192 17.59 13.03 19.12
CA GLU A 192 17.12 11.71 19.55
C GLU A 192 15.66 11.46 19.13
N ALA A 193 14.79 12.47 19.25
CA ALA A 193 13.41 12.38 18.78
C ALA A 193 13.35 12.15 17.26
N THR A 194 14.16 12.87 16.49
CA THR A 194 14.24 12.71 15.03
C THR A 194 14.75 11.32 14.64
N VAL A 195 15.78 10.82 15.32
CA VAL A 195 16.31 9.46 15.09
C VAL A 195 15.27 8.39 15.44
N ARG A 196 14.53 8.57 16.53
CA ARG A 196 13.47 7.64 16.93
C ARG A 196 12.34 7.60 15.91
N GLU A 197 11.90 8.75 15.42
CA GLU A 197 10.89 8.85 14.36
C GLU A 197 11.34 8.12 13.09
N MET A 198 12.59 8.30 12.67
CA MET A 198 13.14 7.56 11.51
C MET A 198 13.25 6.04 11.74
N GLN A 199 13.48 5.60 12.98
CA GLN A 199 13.60 4.18 13.32
C GLN A 199 12.24 3.48 13.45
N GLU A 200 11.21 4.18 13.91
CA GLU A 200 9.87 3.60 14.12
C GLU A 200 9.18 3.14 12.83
N ASP A 201 9.57 3.69 11.68
CA ASP A 201 8.99 3.32 10.37
C ASP A 201 9.70 2.15 9.66
N THR A 202 10.83 1.66 10.20
CA THR A 202 11.56 0.53 9.61
C THR A 202 11.30 -0.77 10.36
N VAL A 203 10.56 -1.70 9.75
CA VAL A 203 10.24 -3.00 10.35
C VAL A 203 11.30 -4.03 9.95
N VAL A 204 11.91 -4.65 10.96
CA VAL A 204 12.81 -5.79 10.78
C VAL A 204 11.98 -7.05 10.47
N THR A 205 12.18 -7.62 9.29
CA THR A 205 11.41 -8.76 8.79
C THR A 205 12.08 -10.11 9.05
N LYS A 206 13.33 -10.13 9.50
CA LYS A 206 14.08 -11.35 9.85
C LYS A 206 14.38 -11.41 11.34
N THR A 207 14.12 -12.54 11.98
CA THR A 207 14.38 -12.72 13.42
C THR A 207 15.86 -12.96 13.71
N ASP A 208 16.57 -13.65 12.81
CA ASP A 208 17.94 -14.15 13.06
C ASP A 208 18.91 -13.78 11.92
N LYS A 209 18.56 -12.75 11.13
CA LYS A 209 19.18 -12.39 9.83
C LYS A 209 19.08 -13.48 8.74
N LYS A 210 18.68 -14.70 9.09
CA LYS A 210 18.47 -15.83 8.18
C LYS A 210 17.00 -16.06 7.89
N THR A 211 16.20 -16.23 8.94
CA THR A 211 14.80 -16.64 8.85
C THR A 211 13.88 -15.42 8.81
N TYR A 212 12.91 -15.43 7.88
CA TYR A 212 11.83 -14.45 7.89
C TYR A 212 10.87 -14.71 9.04
N SER A 213 10.39 -13.64 9.66
CA SER A 213 9.43 -13.72 10.77
C SER A 213 8.16 -14.45 10.36
N PRO A 214 7.45 -15.10 11.31
CA PRO A 214 6.16 -15.75 11.03
C PRO A 214 5.16 -14.82 10.33
N GLN A 215 5.16 -13.53 10.67
CA GLN A 215 4.30 -12.52 10.06
C GLN A 215 4.64 -12.30 8.59
N THR A 216 5.93 -12.19 8.26
CA THR A 216 6.37 -12.02 6.86
C THR A 216 6.03 -13.27 6.04
N ARG A 217 6.19 -14.45 6.63
CA ARG A 217 5.83 -15.72 5.99
C ARG A 217 4.32 -15.81 5.75
N MET A 218 3.50 -15.40 6.71
CA MET A 218 2.04 -15.38 6.53
C MET A 218 1.60 -14.45 5.39
N MET A 219 2.20 -13.26 5.27
CA MET A 219 1.92 -12.37 4.13
C MET A 219 2.26 -13.03 2.78
N VAL A 220 3.32 -13.83 2.72
CA VAL A 220 3.68 -14.60 1.52
C VAL A 220 2.65 -15.70 1.27
N PHE A 221 2.25 -16.45 2.29
CA PHE A 221 1.22 -17.50 2.17
C PHE A 221 -0.13 -16.94 1.74
N ASP A 222 -0.57 -15.82 2.31
CA ASP A 222 -1.81 -15.13 1.92
C ASP A 222 -1.77 -14.69 0.45
N ALA A 223 -0.60 -14.25 -0.04
CA ALA A 223 -0.43 -13.89 -1.44
C ALA A 223 -0.49 -15.13 -2.37
N ILE A 224 0.10 -16.26 -1.95
CA ILE A 224 0.05 -17.53 -2.68
C ILE A 224 -1.39 -18.05 -2.75
N THR A 225 -2.11 -18.09 -1.63
CA THR A 225 -3.51 -18.54 -1.59
C THR A 225 -4.45 -17.61 -2.35
N SER A 226 -4.09 -16.33 -2.46
CA SER A 226 -4.75 -15.34 -3.32
C SER A 226 -4.35 -15.45 -4.80
N GLN A 227 -3.70 -16.54 -5.22
CA GLN A 227 -3.29 -16.81 -6.60
C GLN A 227 -2.35 -15.72 -7.18
N THR A 228 -1.53 -15.09 -6.34
CA THR A 228 -0.53 -14.13 -6.82
C THR A 228 0.66 -14.90 -7.38
N PRO A 229 1.11 -14.64 -8.63
CA PRO A 229 2.30 -15.27 -9.17
C PRO A 229 3.51 -15.03 -8.27
N THR A 230 4.27 -16.08 -7.95
CA THR A 230 5.40 -16.03 -7.00
C THR A 230 6.44 -14.96 -7.36
N ALA A 231 6.65 -14.71 -8.66
CA ALA A 231 7.52 -13.65 -9.16
C ALA A 231 7.06 -12.23 -8.80
N GLN A 232 5.74 -12.02 -8.60
CA GLN A 232 5.16 -10.71 -8.29
C GLN A 232 5.01 -10.46 -6.79
N ILE A 233 4.97 -11.51 -5.96
CA ILE A 233 4.79 -11.40 -4.50
C ILE A 233 5.79 -10.41 -3.85
N PRO A 234 7.11 -10.41 -4.15
CA PRO A 234 8.02 -9.43 -3.57
C PRO A 234 7.64 -7.98 -3.87
N ARG A 235 7.20 -7.71 -5.11
CA ARG A 235 6.77 -6.38 -5.55
C ARG A 235 5.46 -5.98 -4.87
N VAL A 236 4.52 -6.91 -4.75
CA VAL A 236 3.24 -6.68 -4.05
C VAL A 236 3.50 -6.32 -2.58
N ILE A 237 4.31 -7.10 -1.86
CA ILE A 237 4.67 -6.83 -0.46
C ILE A 237 5.36 -5.47 -0.33
N LYS A 238 6.30 -5.14 -1.22
CA LYS A 238 6.96 -3.82 -1.25
C LYS A 238 5.97 -2.67 -1.43
N ASN A 239 5.04 -2.82 -2.37
CA ASN A 239 4.07 -1.78 -2.69
C ASN A 239 3.06 -1.59 -1.56
N ILE A 240 2.57 -2.68 -0.96
CA ILE A 240 1.63 -2.62 0.17
C ILE A 240 2.29 -1.98 1.37
N SER A 241 3.49 -2.42 1.75
CA SER A 241 4.23 -1.83 2.89
C SER A 241 4.48 -0.33 2.69
N SER A 242 4.95 0.07 1.50
CA SER A 242 5.17 1.48 1.16
C SER A 242 3.89 2.31 1.24
N ARG A 243 2.75 1.77 0.79
CA ARG A 243 1.43 2.44 0.88
C ARG A 243 0.93 2.56 2.31
N CYS A 244 1.29 1.61 3.17
CA CYS A 244 0.97 1.66 4.60
C CYS A 244 1.93 2.55 5.41
N GLY A 245 2.90 3.21 4.76
CA GLY A 245 3.90 4.02 5.44
C GLY A 245 4.80 3.18 6.35
N VAL A 246 5.13 1.96 5.92
CA VAL A 246 6.04 1.05 6.59
C VAL A 246 7.16 0.69 5.63
N THR A 247 8.40 0.91 6.04
CA THR A 247 9.57 0.49 5.26
C THR A 247 10.04 -0.86 5.77
N LEU A 248 9.99 -1.90 4.92
CA LEU A 248 10.53 -3.21 5.27
C LEU A 248 12.03 -3.24 4.99
N LYS A 249 12.82 -3.63 5.99
CA LYS A 249 14.28 -3.73 5.83
C LYS A 249 14.70 -4.78 4.81
N ASP A 250 14.09 -5.96 4.88
CA ASP A 250 14.36 -7.08 3.97
C ASP A 250 13.03 -7.59 3.39
N ILE A 251 12.98 -7.79 2.08
CA ILE A 251 11.80 -8.35 1.39
C ILE A 251 12.17 -9.75 0.88
N PRO A 252 11.30 -10.77 1.03
CA PRO A 252 11.55 -12.09 0.46
C PRO A 252 11.84 -12.00 -1.03
N THR A 253 12.94 -12.61 -1.47
CA THR A 253 13.26 -12.70 -2.90
C THR A 253 12.31 -13.70 -3.58
N ARG A 254 12.22 -13.68 -4.92
CA ARG A 254 11.42 -14.66 -5.68
C ARG A 254 11.77 -16.10 -5.28
N TRP A 255 13.06 -16.44 -5.22
CA TRP A 255 13.50 -17.78 -4.86
C TRP A 255 13.08 -18.17 -3.44
N THR A 256 13.14 -17.22 -2.51
CA THR A 256 12.64 -17.42 -1.14
C THR A 256 11.13 -17.67 -1.12
N VAL A 257 10.37 -16.91 -1.92
CA VAL A 257 8.91 -17.11 -2.06
C VAL A 257 8.60 -18.48 -2.65
N GLU A 258 9.34 -18.92 -3.68
CA GLU A 258 9.19 -20.26 -4.28
C GLU A 258 9.56 -21.39 -3.30
N ALA A 259 10.55 -21.17 -2.42
CA ALA A 259 10.83 -22.09 -1.32
C ALA A 259 9.65 -22.16 -0.33
N MET A 260 9.07 -21.02 0.06
CA MET A 260 7.88 -20.98 0.92
C MET A 260 6.65 -21.61 0.24
N ALA A 261 6.48 -21.47 -1.07
CA ALA A 261 5.42 -22.15 -1.82
C ALA A 261 5.57 -23.68 -1.77
N ARG A 262 6.80 -24.19 -1.88
CA ARG A 262 7.08 -25.64 -1.71
C ARG A 262 6.77 -26.12 -0.30
N GLU A 263 7.12 -25.35 0.73
CA GLU A 263 6.75 -25.66 2.11
C GLU A 263 5.23 -25.74 2.29
N LEU A 264 4.48 -24.82 1.65
CA LEU A 264 3.01 -24.83 1.67
C LEU A 264 2.44 -26.06 0.94
N GLY A 265 3.07 -26.48 -0.16
CA GLY A 265 2.75 -27.74 -0.86
C GLY A 265 2.91 -28.95 0.06
N THR A 266 4.04 -29.06 0.75
CA THR A 266 4.26 -30.16 1.72
C THR A 266 3.21 -30.17 2.85
N ILE A 267 2.76 -29.00 3.30
CA ILE A 267 1.67 -28.91 4.28
C ILE A 267 0.35 -29.43 3.69
N SER A 268 0.05 -29.08 2.44
CA SER A 268 -1.13 -29.58 1.72
C SER A 268 -1.11 -31.10 1.58
N ASP A 269 0.05 -31.69 1.28
CA ASP A 269 0.22 -33.15 1.18
C ASP A 269 -0.07 -33.83 2.52
N LEU A 270 0.48 -33.28 3.62
CA LEU A 270 0.24 -33.80 4.96
C LEU A 270 -1.24 -33.69 5.37
N GLN A 271 -1.91 -32.60 5.02
CA GLN A 271 -3.36 -32.43 5.25
C GLN A 271 -4.19 -33.43 4.45
N THR A 272 -3.79 -33.69 3.21
CA THR A 272 -4.44 -34.70 2.36
C THR A 272 -4.25 -36.10 2.93
N ALA A 273 -3.05 -36.44 3.39
CA ALA A 273 -2.78 -37.71 4.06
C ALA A 273 -3.60 -37.85 5.35
N GLU A 274 -3.67 -36.81 6.17
CA GLU A 274 -4.50 -36.79 7.39
C GLU A 274 -5.98 -37.01 7.07
N LEU A 275 -6.50 -36.36 6.02
CA LEU A 275 -7.87 -36.53 5.55
C LEU A 275 -8.15 -37.99 5.19
N LEU A 276 -7.25 -38.62 4.43
CA LEU A 276 -7.39 -40.01 3.99
C LEU A 276 -7.34 -41.00 5.15
N ILE A 277 -6.50 -40.75 6.16
CA ILE A 277 -6.43 -41.60 7.37
C ILE A 277 -7.73 -41.48 8.20
N LYS A 278 -8.33 -40.29 8.26
CA LYS A 278 -9.54 -40.02 9.04
C LYS A 278 -10.82 -40.60 8.43
N HIS A 279 -10.84 -40.85 7.12
CA HIS A 279 -12.04 -41.26 6.40
C HIS A 279 -11.90 -42.64 5.77
N GLU A 280 -12.71 -43.59 6.24
CA GLU A 280 -12.76 -44.97 5.71
C GLU A 280 -13.22 -45.02 4.25
N HIS A 281 -14.08 -44.07 3.84
CA HIS A 281 -14.59 -43.98 2.48
C HIS A 281 -14.11 -42.68 1.84
N SER A 282 -13.14 -42.81 0.95
CA SER A 282 -12.66 -41.75 0.07
C SER A 282 -12.75 -42.22 -1.38
N THR A 283 -13.00 -41.28 -2.28
CA THR A 283 -12.97 -41.52 -3.72
C THR A 283 -11.82 -40.73 -4.32
N ILE A 284 -11.09 -41.35 -5.25
CA ILE A 284 -10.03 -40.69 -6.01
C ILE A 284 -10.61 -40.21 -7.34
N GLY A 285 -10.40 -38.93 -7.64
CA GLY A 285 -10.67 -38.32 -8.92
C GLY A 285 -9.36 -38.09 -9.65
N PHE A 286 -9.37 -38.40 -10.95
CA PHE A 286 -8.30 -38.07 -11.88
C PHE A 286 -8.89 -37.15 -12.94
N ASP A 287 -8.40 -35.92 -12.99
CA ASP A 287 -8.75 -34.96 -14.03
C ASP A 287 -7.54 -34.72 -14.94
N ALA A 288 -7.77 -34.71 -16.24
CA ALA A 288 -6.74 -34.56 -17.25
C ALA A 288 -7.22 -33.55 -18.29
N THR A 289 -6.54 -32.41 -18.35
CA THR A 289 -6.86 -31.34 -19.28
C THR A 289 -5.67 -31.03 -20.16
N THR A 290 -5.93 -30.87 -21.46
CA THR A 290 -4.92 -30.42 -22.43
C THR A 290 -5.21 -28.98 -22.78
N GLN A 291 -4.24 -28.09 -22.58
CA GLN A 291 -4.34 -26.70 -22.97
C GLN A 291 -3.05 -26.26 -23.67
N ASP A 292 -3.19 -25.76 -24.90
CA ASP A 292 -2.07 -25.23 -25.70
C ASP A 292 -0.87 -26.20 -25.86
N GLY A 293 -1.15 -27.51 -25.89
CA GLY A 293 -0.13 -28.56 -26.00
C GLY A 293 0.50 -28.99 -24.67
N CYS A 294 0.14 -28.35 -23.56
CA CYS A 294 0.50 -28.78 -22.21
C CYS A 294 -0.61 -29.69 -21.66
N HIS A 295 -0.21 -30.86 -21.15
CA HIS A 295 -1.09 -31.85 -20.57
C HIS A 295 -0.96 -31.80 -19.04
N VAL A 296 -1.98 -31.26 -18.39
CA VAL A 296 -2.01 -31.11 -16.94
C VAL A 296 -2.94 -32.16 -16.35
N ASN A 297 -2.43 -32.90 -15.36
CA ASN A 297 -3.17 -33.93 -14.64
C ASN A 297 -3.31 -33.50 -13.19
N GLU A 298 -4.53 -33.57 -12.68
CA GLU A 298 -4.84 -33.35 -11.28
C GLU A 298 -5.36 -34.65 -10.66
N ILE A 299 -4.75 -35.04 -9.55
CA ILE A 299 -5.27 -36.09 -8.67
C ILE A 299 -5.88 -35.40 -7.46
N HIS A 300 -7.16 -35.67 -7.19
CA HIS A 300 -7.84 -35.15 -6.01
C HIS A 300 -8.59 -36.26 -5.28
N PHE A 301 -8.74 -36.10 -3.98
CA PHE A 301 -9.54 -36.99 -3.14
C PHE A 301 -10.81 -36.30 -2.72
N ASN A 302 -11.93 -36.99 -2.85
CA ASN A 302 -13.24 -36.54 -2.42
C ASN A 302 -13.72 -37.43 -1.27
N THR A 303 -14.02 -36.79 -0.15
CA THR A 303 -14.57 -37.40 1.06
C THR A 303 -15.87 -36.68 1.45
N ILE A 304 -16.56 -37.18 2.47
CA ILE A 304 -17.76 -36.52 3.00
C ILE A 304 -17.43 -35.12 3.57
N SER A 305 -16.19 -34.90 4.03
CA SER A 305 -15.76 -33.65 4.64
C SER A 305 -15.23 -32.62 3.64
N GLY A 306 -14.84 -33.03 2.43
CA GLY A 306 -14.42 -32.11 1.39
C GLY A 306 -13.62 -32.75 0.26
N ILE A 307 -13.07 -31.88 -0.61
CA ILE A 307 -12.22 -32.24 -1.73
C ILE A 307 -10.84 -31.61 -1.50
N LEU A 308 -9.78 -32.42 -1.61
CA LEU A 308 -8.40 -31.94 -1.55
C LEU A 308 -7.61 -32.46 -2.75
N SER A 309 -6.89 -31.56 -3.42
CA SER A 309 -5.96 -31.90 -4.49
C SER A 309 -4.67 -32.45 -3.90
N ALA A 310 -4.26 -33.63 -4.36
CA ALA A 310 -3.06 -34.32 -3.92
C ALA A 310 -1.85 -34.05 -4.81
N ALA A 311 -2.08 -33.92 -6.12
CA ALA A 311 -1.02 -33.62 -7.08
C ALA A 311 -1.61 -32.88 -8.27
N VAL A 312 -0.85 -31.93 -8.82
CA VAL A 312 -1.12 -31.27 -10.09
C VAL A 312 0.19 -31.24 -10.87
N ASP A 313 0.29 -32.11 -11.88
CA ASP A 313 1.53 -32.31 -12.63
C ASP A 313 1.30 -32.15 -14.13
N GLU A 314 2.26 -31.51 -14.78
CA GLU A 314 2.37 -31.55 -16.23
C GLU A 314 3.03 -32.88 -16.63
N LEU A 315 2.26 -33.79 -17.22
CA LEU A 315 2.79 -35.05 -17.74
C LEU A 315 2.68 -35.02 -19.27
N PRO A 316 3.62 -35.62 -20.01
CA PRO A 316 3.46 -35.76 -21.45
C PRO A 316 2.13 -36.47 -21.72
N GLY A 317 1.30 -35.88 -22.58
CA GLY A 317 0.04 -36.50 -22.97
C GLY A 317 0.32 -37.83 -23.65
N GLY A 318 -0.44 -38.86 -23.25
CA GLY A 318 -0.41 -40.13 -23.96
C GLY A 318 -0.77 -39.91 -25.43
N THR A 319 0.11 -40.33 -26.33
CA THR A 319 -0.20 -40.46 -27.75
C THR A 319 -1.07 -41.68 -27.96
N ALA A 320 -1.80 -41.76 -29.08
CA ALA A 320 -2.56 -42.95 -29.45
C ALA A 320 -1.67 -44.22 -29.59
N VAL A 321 -0.34 -44.04 -29.65
CA VAL A 321 0.66 -45.11 -29.73
C VAL A 321 1.01 -45.67 -28.34
N ASP A 322 0.82 -44.90 -27.27
CA ASP A 322 1.15 -45.30 -25.89
C ASP A 322 0.11 -46.28 -25.30
N CYS A 323 -0.96 -46.60 -26.04
CA CYS A 323 -2.03 -47.51 -25.62
C CYS A 323 -1.92 -48.93 -26.19
N ILE A 324 -0.79 -49.30 -26.81
CA ILE A 324 -0.50 -50.65 -27.36
C ILE A 324 0.51 -51.35 -26.45
#